data_AF-A0A507FIZ4-F1
#
_entry.id   AF-A0A507FIZ4-F1
#
_cell.length_a   1.000
_cell.length_b   1.000
_cell.length_c   1.000
_cell.angle_alpha   90.00
_cell.angle_beta   90.00
_cell.angle_gamma   90.00
#
_symmetry.space_group_name_H-M   'P 1'
#
loop_
_entity.id
_entity.type
_entity.pdbx_description
1 polymer ?
#
loop_
_entity_poly.entity_id
_entity_poly.type
_entity_poly.pdbx_seq_one_letter_code
_entity_poly.pdbx_strand_id
1 'polypeptide(L)'
;MLLPTSTEAIVEAGLRRRDPPILSQQHRMPLLDGRVRTKTVKKASRVLIEKYYPRLTLDFQTNKKIADEVAIIASKRLRNKIAGFTTHLMKRIQRGPVRGISFKLQEEERERKDQYVPEVSALAVDTIEVDPDTAALLKALNFENLPGVQVVNPQAAAVERVPGFNRGPRPARKQE
;
A
#
# COMPACT_ATOMS: atom_id res chain seq x y z
N MET A 1 63.77 -41.87 -49.73
CA MET A 1 62.91 -42.28 -48.60
C MET A 1 61.47 -41.96 -49.00
N LEU A 2 60.67 -43.02 -49.10
CA LEU A 2 59.27 -42.99 -49.53
C LEU A 2 58.39 -42.41 -48.41
N LEU A 3 57.44 -41.53 -48.76
CA LEU A 3 56.22 -41.33 -47.99
C LEU A 3 55.02 -41.52 -48.92
N PRO A 4 54.08 -42.41 -48.57
CA PRO A 4 52.93 -42.75 -49.41
C PRO A 4 51.79 -41.73 -49.32
N THR A 5 50.97 -41.77 -50.35
CA THR A 5 49.69 -41.09 -50.55
C THR A 5 48.55 -41.74 -49.76
N SER A 6 47.42 -41.02 -49.71
CA SER A 6 46.03 -41.51 -49.59
C SER A 6 45.37 -41.49 -48.20
N THR A 7 44.21 -40.81 -48.19
CA THR A 7 42.96 -41.21 -47.49
C THR A 7 43.00 -41.44 -45.98
N GLU A 8 42.48 -40.48 -45.20
CA GLU A 8 41.60 -40.81 -44.07
C GLU A 8 40.78 -39.59 -43.65
N ALA A 9 39.49 -39.68 -43.92
CA ALA A 9 38.48 -38.71 -43.57
C ALA A 9 37.47 -39.44 -42.65
N ILE A 10 37.23 -38.84 -41.47
CA ILE A 10 35.98 -38.84 -40.70
C ILE A 10 35.66 -40.08 -39.82
N VAL A 11 35.29 -39.78 -38.56
CA VAL A 11 34.21 -40.34 -37.69
C VAL A 11 34.64 -41.12 -36.42
N GLU A 12 34.23 -40.54 -35.28
CA GLU A 12 33.91 -41.12 -33.95
C GLU A 12 34.95 -41.88 -33.12
N ALA A 13 35.32 -41.32 -31.96
CA ALA A 13 34.70 -41.68 -30.68
C ALA A 13 35.34 -40.92 -29.50
N GLY A 14 34.51 -40.43 -28.56
CA GLY A 14 34.96 -40.24 -27.18
C GLY A 14 34.99 -38.81 -26.63
N LEU A 15 33.89 -38.06 -26.74
CA LEU A 15 33.59 -36.95 -25.81
C LEU A 15 33.56 -37.46 -24.36
N ARG A 16 34.63 -37.26 -23.58
CA ARG A 16 34.55 -37.31 -22.11
C ARG A 16 34.24 -35.92 -21.56
N ARG A 17 32.95 -35.58 -21.62
CA ARG A 17 32.35 -34.57 -20.74
C ARG A 17 32.45 -35.10 -19.31
N ARG A 18 33.23 -34.43 -18.44
CA ARG A 18 33.06 -34.60 -17.00
C ARG A 18 31.87 -33.75 -16.58
N ASP A 19 30.78 -34.40 -16.22
CA ASP A 19 29.62 -33.73 -15.65
C ASP A 19 29.97 -33.11 -14.29
N PRO A 20 29.48 -31.88 -13.98
CA PRO A 20 29.59 -31.32 -12.64
C PRO A 20 28.57 -31.94 -11.67
N PRO A 21 28.91 -32.08 -10.37
CA PRO A 21 27.98 -32.62 -9.39
C PRO A 21 26.86 -31.63 -9.07
N ILE A 22 25.70 -32.24 -8.84
CA ILE A 22 24.39 -31.66 -8.62
C ILE A 22 24.32 -31.20 -7.17
N LEU A 23 24.11 -29.90 -6.88
CA LEU A 23 23.56 -29.53 -5.57
C LEU A 23 22.83 -28.17 -5.55
N SER A 24 21.62 -28.25 -5.00
CA SER A 24 20.82 -27.20 -4.35
C SER A 24 19.97 -26.25 -5.20
N GLN A 25 18.73 -26.70 -5.37
CA GLN A 25 17.50 -25.90 -5.43
C GLN A 25 17.40 -24.81 -6.50
N GLN A 26 17.12 -25.23 -7.73
CA GLN A 26 16.35 -24.38 -8.63
C GLN A 26 14.89 -24.33 -8.15
N HIS A 27 14.54 -23.29 -7.38
CA HIS A 27 13.15 -22.83 -7.32
C HIS A 27 12.77 -22.24 -8.69
N ARG A 28 12.43 -23.12 -9.65
CA ARG A 28 11.64 -22.74 -10.82
C ARG A 28 10.20 -22.50 -10.36
N MET A 29 9.89 -21.26 -10.01
CA MET A 29 8.52 -20.84 -9.74
C MET A 29 7.72 -20.70 -11.05
N PRO A 30 6.42 -21.02 -11.04
CA PRO A 30 5.64 -21.29 -12.24
C PRO A 30 5.35 -20.02 -13.05
N LEU A 31 5.26 -20.22 -14.37
CA LEU A 31 4.82 -19.24 -15.35
C LEU A 31 3.30 -19.12 -15.28
N LEU A 32 2.78 -18.14 -14.52
CA LEU A 32 1.41 -17.69 -14.64
C LEU A 32 1.39 -16.15 -14.54
N ASP A 33 1.06 -15.53 -15.68
CA ASP A 33 0.95 -14.10 -16.01
C ASP A 33 2.24 -13.22 -15.90
N GLY A 34 2.86 -12.98 -17.06
CA GLY A 34 4.31 -12.96 -17.28
C GLY A 34 5.13 -11.76 -16.78
N ARG A 35 4.59 -10.87 -15.93
CA ARG A 35 5.35 -9.69 -15.45
C ARG A 35 4.99 -9.22 -14.04
N VAL A 36 4.48 -10.10 -13.18
CA VAL A 36 4.24 -9.73 -11.77
C VAL A 36 5.57 -9.67 -11.00
N ARG A 37 5.76 -8.58 -10.23
CA ARG A 37 6.96 -8.39 -9.39
C ARG A 37 6.75 -9.08 -8.04
N THR A 38 7.78 -9.77 -7.55
CA THR A 38 7.75 -10.49 -6.27
C THR A 38 7.73 -9.56 -5.06
N LYS A 39 7.32 -10.07 -3.89
CA LYS A 39 7.29 -9.33 -2.62
C LYS A 39 8.64 -8.71 -2.23
N THR A 40 9.75 -9.39 -2.53
CA THR A 40 11.11 -8.89 -2.27
C THR A 40 11.42 -7.63 -3.07
N VAL A 41 11.11 -7.62 -4.37
CA VAL A 41 11.27 -6.43 -5.22
C VAL A 41 10.39 -5.29 -4.72
N LYS A 42 9.12 -5.58 -4.42
CA LYS A 42 8.16 -4.57 -3.94
C LYS A 42 8.58 -3.97 -2.60
N LYS A 43 9.02 -4.80 -1.64
CA LYS A 43 9.48 -4.36 -0.32
C LYS A 43 10.76 -3.53 -0.41
N ALA A 44 11.77 -4.00 -1.14
CA ALA A 44 13.04 -3.27 -1.31
C ALA A 44 12.84 -1.90 -1.97
N SER A 45 11.96 -1.81 -2.96
CA SER A 45 11.70 -0.54 -3.65
C SER A 45 10.98 0.48 -2.74
N ARG A 46 10.07 0.03 -1.88
CA ARG A 46 9.41 0.92 -0.90
C ARG A 46 10.42 1.52 0.08
N VAL A 47 11.29 0.67 0.63
CA VAL A 47 12.36 1.10 1.55
C VAL A 47 13.34 2.08 0.88
N LEU A 48 13.65 1.88 -0.41
CA LEU A 48 14.47 2.82 -1.17
C LEU A 48 13.81 4.20 -1.29
N ILE A 49 12.50 4.24 -1.55
CA ILE A 49 11.74 5.48 -1.70
C ILE A 49 11.60 6.21 -0.36
N GLU A 50 11.30 5.49 0.71
CA GLU A 50 11.18 6.05 2.07
C GLU A 50 12.45 6.82 2.49
N LYS A 51 13.62 6.27 2.18
CA LYS A 51 14.91 6.83 2.63
C LYS A 51 15.53 7.83 1.64
N TYR A 52 15.37 7.62 0.34
CA TYR A 52 16.13 8.33 -0.69
C TYR A 52 15.27 9.04 -1.73
N TYR A 53 14.02 9.39 -1.39
CA TYR A 53 13.11 10.16 -2.26
C TYR A 53 13.77 11.33 -3.00
N PRO A 54 14.52 12.27 -2.36
CA PRO A 54 15.05 13.45 -3.05
C PRO A 54 16.09 13.12 -4.13
N ARG A 55 16.70 11.94 -4.09
CA ARG A 55 17.68 11.50 -5.09
C ARG A 55 17.05 10.75 -6.26
N LEU A 56 15.82 10.25 -6.09
CA LEU A 56 15.16 9.41 -7.09
C LEU A 56 14.46 10.25 -8.16
N THR A 57 14.45 9.74 -9.39
CA THR A 57 13.83 10.42 -10.55
C THR A 57 12.73 9.54 -11.18
N LEU A 58 12.12 9.99 -12.28
CA LEU A 58 11.19 9.18 -13.07
C LEU A 58 11.89 8.27 -14.08
N ASP A 59 13.17 8.53 -14.35
CA ASP A 59 13.95 7.83 -15.37
C ASP A 59 14.49 6.50 -14.85
N PHE A 60 14.56 5.50 -15.73
CA PHE A 60 15.01 4.16 -15.35
C PHE A 60 16.53 4.08 -15.20
N GLN A 61 17.29 4.72 -16.08
CA GLN A 61 18.73 4.55 -16.15
C GLN A 61 19.44 5.21 -14.98
N THR A 62 18.97 6.40 -14.58
CA THR A 62 19.43 7.12 -13.39
C THR A 62 19.13 6.34 -12.11
N ASN A 63 17.87 5.93 -11.90
CA ASN A 63 17.47 5.13 -10.74
C ASN A 63 18.20 3.79 -10.65
N LYS A 64 18.57 3.18 -11.78
CA LYS A 64 19.37 1.96 -11.81
C LYS A 64 20.78 2.18 -11.25
N LYS A 65 21.41 3.31 -11.56
CA LYS A 65 22.73 3.68 -11.01
C LYS A 65 22.62 3.97 -9.51
N ILE A 66 21.61 4.72 -9.10
CA ILE A 66 21.36 5.03 -7.68
C ILE A 66 21.11 3.75 -6.87
N ALA A 67 20.33 2.80 -7.41
CA ALA A 67 20.09 1.52 -6.75
C ALA A 67 21.37 0.68 -6.55
N ASP A 68 22.38 0.86 -7.41
CA ASP A 68 23.69 0.21 -7.28
C ASP A 68 24.59 0.88 -6.25
N GLU A 69 24.51 2.20 -6.13
CA GLU A 69 25.27 2.95 -5.13
C GLU A 69 24.70 2.77 -3.72
N VAL A 70 23.38 2.71 -3.60
CA VAL A 70 22.67 2.73 -2.31
C VAL A 70 22.57 1.34 -1.68
N ALA A 71 22.50 0.28 -2.49
CA ALA A 71 22.23 -1.07 -1.99
C ALA A 71 23.15 -2.12 -2.61
N ILE A 72 23.60 -3.06 -1.78
CA ILE A 72 24.36 -4.22 -2.23
C ILE A 72 23.37 -5.22 -2.86
N ILE A 73 23.27 -5.19 -4.19
CA ILE A 73 22.37 -6.08 -4.95
C ILE A 73 23.20 -7.12 -5.71
N ALA A 74 23.07 -8.39 -5.30
CA ALA A 74 23.88 -9.49 -5.81
C ALA A 74 23.69 -9.81 -7.31
N SER A 75 22.52 -9.50 -7.91
CA SER A 75 22.26 -9.83 -9.31
C SER A 75 21.71 -8.68 -10.14
N LYS A 76 22.19 -8.58 -11.39
CA LYS A 76 21.74 -7.63 -12.40
C LYS A 76 20.22 -7.68 -12.62
N ARG A 77 19.63 -8.88 -12.60
CA ARG A 77 18.19 -9.06 -12.81
C ARG A 77 17.36 -8.50 -11.64
N LEU A 78 17.80 -8.67 -10.39
CA LEU A 78 17.10 -8.10 -9.23
C LEU A 78 17.20 -6.57 -9.21
N ARG A 79 18.39 -6.03 -9.46
CA ARG A 79 18.63 -4.59 -9.61
C ARG A 79 17.68 -3.95 -10.62
N ASN A 80 17.60 -4.51 -11.82
CA ASN A 80 16.73 -3.99 -12.87
C ASN A 80 15.24 -4.05 -12.49
N LYS A 81 14.81 -5.11 -11.79
CA LYS A 81 13.42 -5.21 -11.30
C LYS A 81 13.12 -4.19 -10.20
N ILE A 82 14.07 -3.92 -9.31
CA ILE A 82 13.94 -2.91 -8.23
C ILE A 82 13.89 -1.50 -8.83
N ALA A 83 14.85 -1.13 -9.68
CA ALA A 83 14.85 0.16 -10.35
C ALA A 83 13.57 0.38 -11.17
N GLY A 84 13.12 -0.66 -11.89
CA GLY A 84 11.90 -0.59 -12.70
C GLY A 84 10.60 -0.55 -11.88
N PHE A 85 10.58 -1.07 -10.66
CA PHE A 85 9.42 -0.93 -9.78
C PHE A 85 9.45 0.41 -9.03
N THR A 86 10.63 0.92 -8.73
CA THR A 86 10.83 2.26 -8.13
C THR A 86 10.33 3.35 -9.07
N THR A 87 10.68 3.31 -10.37
CA THR A 87 10.12 4.26 -11.36
C THR A 87 8.60 4.16 -11.48
N HIS A 88 8.04 2.95 -11.39
CA HIS A 88 6.60 2.76 -11.41
C HIS A 88 5.91 3.39 -10.20
N LEU A 89 6.52 3.30 -9.01
CA LEU A 89 6.00 3.95 -7.80
C LEU A 89 6.12 5.47 -7.88
N MET A 90 7.21 6.01 -8.43
CA MET A 90 7.38 7.46 -8.62
C MET A 90 6.29 8.06 -9.53
N LYS A 91 5.97 7.39 -10.64
CA LYS A 91 4.85 7.79 -11.51
C LYS A 91 3.48 7.74 -10.81
N ARG A 92 3.31 6.86 -9.82
CA ARG A 92 2.08 6.78 -9.04
C ARG A 92 2.00 7.87 -7.98
N ILE A 93 3.12 8.21 -7.34
CA ILE A 93 3.22 9.29 -6.36
C ILE A 93 2.81 10.63 -6.99
N GLN A 94 3.19 10.88 -8.24
CA GLN A 94 2.76 12.08 -8.97
C GLN A 94 1.24 12.18 -9.16
N ARG A 95 0.53 11.05 -9.27
CA ARG A 95 -0.93 11.02 -9.45
C ARG A 95 -1.68 11.11 -8.12
N GLY A 96 -1.02 10.78 -7.01
CA GLY A 96 -1.62 10.81 -5.70
C GLY A 96 -0.87 9.97 -4.66
N PRO A 97 -1.35 9.98 -3.41
CA PRO A 97 -0.71 9.27 -2.31
C PRO A 97 -0.76 7.75 -2.53
N VAL A 98 0.40 7.10 -2.42
CA VAL A 98 0.53 5.64 -2.57
C VAL A 98 0.51 4.97 -1.20
N ARG A 99 -0.35 3.95 -1.03
CA ARG A 99 -0.47 3.19 0.22
C ARG A 99 0.83 2.44 0.57
N GLY A 100 1.24 2.55 1.83
CA GLY A 100 2.37 1.79 2.39
C GLY A 100 3.74 2.30 1.94
N ILE A 101 3.83 3.60 1.65
CA ILE A 101 5.07 4.36 1.48
C ILE A 101 4.83 5.65 2.26
N SER A 102 5.75 6.00 3.16
CA SER A 102 5.82 7.35 3.71
C SER A 102 7.15 7.96 3.30
N PHE A 103 7.11 9.24 2.95
CA PHE A 103 8.32 10.03 2.81
C PHE A 103 8.08 11.37 3.48
N LYS A 104 9.14 11.99 3.99
CA LYS A 104 9.06 13.16 4.87
C LYS A 104 8.14 14.27 4.37
N LEU A 105 8.16 14.53 3.06
CA LEU A 105 7.29 15.55 2.45
C LEU A 105 5.79 15.23 2.60
N GLN A 106 5.39 13.95 2.60
CA GLN A 106 4.01 13.55 2.86
C GLN A 106 3.63 13.68 4.33
N GLU A 107 4.59 13.49 5.23
CA GLU A 107 4.39 13.62 6.67
C GLU A 107 4.19 15.10 7.01
N GLU A 108 5.02 16.00 6.47
CA GLU A 108 4.87 17.45 6.65
C GLU A 108 3.54 18.00 6.07
N GLU A 109 3.12 17.56 4.89
CA GLU A 109 1.83 17.95 4.31
C GLU A 109 0.64 17.42 5.11
N ARG A 110 0.74 16.20 5.66
CA ARG A 110 -0.29 15.66 6.55
C ARG A 110 -0.35 16.43 7.86
N GLU A 111 0.80 16.74 8.46
CA GLU A 111 0.87 17.52 9.70
C GLU A 111 0.23 18.90 9.53
N ARG A 112 0.48 19.58 8.40
CA ARG A 112 -0.18 20.86 8.10
C ARG A 112 -1.70 20.73 7.97
N LYS A 113 -2.17 19.65 7.36
CA LYS A 113 -3.60 19.41 7.17
C LYS A 113 -4.30 19.00 8.45
N ASP A 114 -3.66 18.17 9.27
CA ASP A 114 -4.19 17.72 10.55
C ASP A 114 -4.17 18.85 11.60
N GLN A 115 -3.19 19.75 11.53
CA GLN A 115 -3.09 20.95 12.37
C GLN A 115 -3.97 22.10 11.87
N TYR A 116 -4.71 21.93 10.77
CA TYR A 116 -5.57 22.97 10.23
C TYR A 116 -6.78 23.19 11.16
N VAL A 117 -6.72 24.27 11.93
CA VAL A 117 -7.87 24.78 12.70
C VAL A 117 -8.53 25.87 11.86
N PRO A 118 -9.82 25.72 11.48
CA PRO A 118 -10.53 26.75 10.74
C PRO A 118 -10.71 28.00 11.62
N GLU A 119 -10.80 29.18 10.98
CA GLU A 119 -11.01 30.46 11.69
C GLU A 119 -12.35 30.49 12.45
N VAL A 120 -13.38 29.84 11.92
CA VAL A 120 -14.70 29.73 12.55
C VAL A 120 -14.91 28.28 12.96
N SER A 121 -15.16 28.06 14.25
CA SER A 121 -15.54 26.75 14.76
C SER A 121 -16.94 26.39 14.27
N ALA A 122 -17.09 25.20 13.68
CA ALA A 122 -18.42 24.69 13.31
C ALA A 122 -19.37 24.52 14.52
N LEU A 123 -18.82 24.49 15.73
CA LEU A 123 -19.56 24.44 16.99
C LEU A 123 -20.05 25.83 17.47
N ALA A 124 -19.49 26.91 16.93
CA ALA A 124 -19.92 28.27 17.22
C ALA A 124 -21.17 28.58 16.37
N VAL A 125 -22.28 27.93 16.72
CA VAL A 125 -23.59 28.19 16.12
C VAL A 125 -24.35 29.12 17.06
N ASP A 126 -24.98 30.15 16.52
CA ASP A 126 -25.76 31.13 17.31
C ASP A 126 -27.02 30.51 17.95
N THR A 127 -27.47 29.35 17.46
CA THR A 127 -28.65 28.65 17.95
C THR A 127 -28.42 27.14 17.94
N ILE A 128 -28.62 26.50 19.10
CA ILE A 128 -28.52 25.07 19.33
C ILE A 128 -29.94 24.53 19.49
N GLU A 129 -30.40 23.75 18.52
CA GLU A 129 -31.70 23.08 18.58
C GLU A 129 -31.60 21.83 19.46
N VAL A 130 -32.50 21.71 20.44
CA VAL A 130 -32.47 20.66 21.47
C VAL A 130 -33.85 20.03 21.61
N ASP A 131 -33.89 18.71 21.80
CA ASP A 131 -35.12 17.97 22.06
C ASP A 131 -35.67 18.25 23.48
N PRO A 132 -36.96 18.05 23.75
CA PRO A 132 -37.54 18.26 25.08
C PRO A 132 -36.89 17.36 26.17
N ASP A 133 -36.53 16.13 25.83
CA ASP A 133 -35.90 15.19 26.77
C ASP A 133 -34.46 15.60 27.11
N THR A 134 -33.71 16.12 26.14
CA THR A 134 -32.35 16.61 26.35
C THR A 134 -32.34 17.94 27.11
N ALA A 135 -33.37 18.78 26.97
CA ALA A 135 -33.57 19.95 27.82
C ALA A 135 -33.84 19.58 29.29
N ALA A 136 -34.58 18.49 29.56
CA ALA A 136 -34.79 17.99 30.92
C ALA A 136 -33.48 17.46 31.54
N LEU A 137 -32.64 16.80 30.73
CA LEU A 137 -31.30 16.38 31.14
C LEU A 137 -30.41 17.58 31.51
N LEU A 138 -30.42 18.65 30.71
CA LEU A 138 -29.66 19.87 30.99
C LEU A 138 -30.07 20.51 32.33
N LYS A 139 -31.36 20.49 32.66
CA LYS A 139 -31.88 20.94 33.96
C LYS A 139 -31.37 20.07 35.11
N ALA A 140 -31.40 18.75 34.96
CA ALA A 140 -30.91 17.82 35.99
C ALA A 140 -29.40 17.96 36.26
N LEU A 141 -28.63 18.38 35.25
CA LEU A 141 -27.20 18.65 35.35
C LEU A 141 -26.88 20.10 35.80
N ASN A 142 -27.89 20.90 36.13
CA ASN A 142 -27.79 22.31 36.53
C ASN A 142 -27.23 23.25 35.43
N PHE A 143 -27.40 22.92 34.15
CA PHE A 143 -27.03 23.76 33.01
C PHE A 143 -28.26 24.46 32.39
N GLU A 144 -29.01 25.22 33.20
CA GLU A 144 -30.31 25.77 32.80
C GLU A 144 -30.21 27.01 31.89
N ASN A 145 -29.11 27.77 31.95
CA ASN A 145 -28.97 29.08 31.29
C ASN A 145 -27.85 29.10 30.25
N LEU A 146 -27.86 28.14 29.31
CA LEU A 146 -26.92 28.17 28.18
C LEU A 146 -27.43 29.13 27.08
N PRO A 147 -26.60 30.09 26.63
CA PRO A 147 -27.00 31.00 25.55
C PRO A 147 -27.20 30.23 24.24
N GLY A 148 -28.27 30.52 23.52
CA GLY A 148 -28.54 29.97 22.19
C GLY A 148 -29.29 28.63 22.17
N VAL A 149 -29.68 28.04 23.30
CA VAL A 149 -30.47 26.78 23.30
C VAL A 149 -31.94 27.05 22.99
N GLN A 150 -32.47 26.40 21.94
CA GLN A 150 -33.87 26.45 21.55
C GLN A 150 -34.46 25.04 21.52
N VAL A 151 -35.61 24.85 22.19
CA VAL A 151 -36.29 23.55 22.19
C VAL A 151 -37.11 23.42 20.93
N VAL A 152 -36.81 22.42 20.11
CA VAL A 152 -37.59 22.09 18.90
C VAL A 152 -38.35 20.80 19.17
N ASN A 153 -39.64 20.78 18.82
CA ASN A 153 -40.40 19.53 18.86
C ASN A 153 -39.99 18.70 17.65
N PRO A 154 -39.45 17.48 17.83
CA PRO A 154 -39.14 16.62 16.71
C PRO A 154 -40.43 16.31 15.96
N GLN A 155 -40.56 16.81 14.72
CA GLN A 155 -41.55 16.27 13.81
C GLN A 155 -41.22 14.80 13.64
N ALA A 156 -42.18 13.92 13.91
CA ALA A 156 -41.99 12.48 13.81
C ALA A 156 -41.59 12.12 12.37
N ALA A 157 -40.27 12.13 12.11
CA ALA A 157 -39.73 11.62 10.88
C ALA A 157 -40.12 10.15 10.85
N ALA A 158 -41.00 9.80 9.92
CA ALA A 158 -41.35 8.42 9.67
C ALA A 158 -40.04 7.66 9.49
N VAL A 159 -39.73 6.77 10.43
CA VAL A 159 -38.57 5.90 10.35
C VAL A 159 -38.73 5.12 9.05
N GLU A 160 -37.99 5.52 8.02
CA GLU A 160 -37.98 4.83 6.74
C GLU A 160 -37.34 3.46 7.02
N ARG A 161 -38.21 2.47 7.27
CA ARG A 161 -37.79 1.12 7.60
C ARG A 161 -37.07 0.58 6.39
N VAL A 162 -35.74 0.52 6.46
CA VAL A 162 -34.91 -0.13 5.44
C VAL A 162 -35.47 -1.55 5.22
N PRO A 163 -35.99 -1.87 4.02
CA PRO A 163 -36.61 -3.17 3.77
C PRO A 163 -35.54 -4.27 3.93
N GLY A 164 -35.78 -5.22 4.83
CA GLY A 164 -34.96 -6.45 4.94
C GLY A 164 -34.23 -6.71 6.25
N PHE A 165 -34.26 -5.79 7.24
CA PHE A 165 -33.67 -6.05 8.56
C PHE A 165 -34.69 -6.52 9.60
N ASN A 166 -35.56 -7.46 9.22
CA ASN A 166 -36.51 -8.07 10.16
C ASN A 166 -35.83 -9.20 10.93
N ARG A 167 -34.91 -8.86 11.85
CA ARG A 167 -34.46 -9.82 12.86
C ARG A 167 -35.59 -9.96 13.88
N GLY A 168 -36.45 -10.95 13.67
CA GLY A 168 -37.47 -11.33 14.65
C GLY A 168 -36.84 -11.57 16.04
N PRO A 169 -37.63 -11.44 17.12
CA PRO A 169 -37.11 -11.56 18.47
C PRO A 169 -36.43 -12.93 18.66
N ARG A 170 -35.18 -12.90 19.15
CA ARG A 170 -34.46 -14.14 19.52
C ARG A 170 -35.26 -14.85 20.62
N PRO A 171 -35.47 -16.17 20.51
CA PRO A 171 -36.22 -16.92 21.52
C PRO A 171 -35.53 -16.84 22.88
N ALA A 172 -36.34 -16.77 23.95
CA ALA A 172 -35.86 -16.70 25.32
C ALA A 172 -35.03 -17.96 25.66
N ARG A 173 -33.86 -17.74 26.26
CA ARG A 173 -33.00 -18.80 26.76
C ARG A 173 -33.69 -19.48 27.94
N LYS A 174 -34.07 -20.76 27.79
CA LYS A 174 -34.62 -21.57 28.88
C LYS A 174 -33.65 -21.58 30.06
N GLN A 175 -34.15 -21.24 31.25
CA GLN A 175 -33.51 -21.56 32.52
C GLN A 175 -34.06 -22.93 32.96
N GLU A 176 -33.18 -23.80 33.46
CA GLU A 176 -33.52 -25.08 34.12
C GLU A 176 -34.39 -24.86 35.35
#